data_AF-A0A1I3JQ77-F1
#
_entry.id   AF-A0A1I3JQ77-F1
#
_cell.length_a   1.000
_cell.length_b   1.000
_cell.length_c   1.000
_cell.angle_alpha   90.00
_cell.angle_beta   90.00
_cell.angle_gamma   90.00
#
_symmetry.space_group_name_H-M   'P 1'
#
loop_
_entity.id
_entity.type
_entity.pdbx_description
1 polymer ?
#
loop_
_entity_poly.entity_id
_entity_poly.type
_entity_poly.pdbx_seq_one_letter_code
_entity_poly.pdbx_strand_id
1 'polypeptide(L)'
;MKKISLLLLLFFMNVTNAQNLKDYRTLLQKGENSEVAAKMLIEKSSSAFNETKEPIYAGFLAVGKFFMAKHVFNPLKKMSYFNEGKKTMDAAVKSDPKNLEVRLMRLITQESVPKLLGYYQNIEEDRTFLTRNYKNSADKDLKTYIKAYLKL
;
A
#
# COMPACT_ATOMS: atom_id res chain seq x y z
N MET A 1 2.36 45.45 -23.00
CA MET A 1 1.43 44.34 -22.68
C MET A 1 1.98 43.03 -23.26
N LYS A 2 2.67 42.20 -22.48
CA LYS A 2 2.80 40.72 -22.70
C LYS A 2 3.21 40.08 -21.36
N LYS A 3 2.28 40.02 -20.40
CA LYS A 3 2.41 39.13 -19.23
C LYS A 3 1.82 37.79 -19.63
N ILE A 4 2.58 36.97 -20.36
CA ILE A 4 2.20 35.59 -20.67
C ILE A 4 3.43 34.71 -20.51
N SER A 5 3.20 33.56 -19.88
CA SER A 5 4.10 32.43 -19.69
C SER A 5 4.98 32.46 -18.43
N LEU A 6 4.34 32.33 -17.27
CA LEU A 6 4.97 31.74 -16.08
C LEU A 6 4.01 30.72 -15.43
N LEU A 7 3.42 29.83 -16.23
CA LEU A 7 2.40 28.86 -15.78
C LEU A 7 2.64 27.43 -16.31
N LEU A 8 3.87 27.13 -16.76
CA LEU A 8 4.23 25.86 -17.39
C LEU A 8 5.28 25.04 -16.61
N LEU A 9 5.53 25.36 -15.33
CA LEU A 9 6.57 24.70 -14.52
C LEU A 9 6.04 23.93 -13.29
N LEU A 10 4.77 23.51 -13.29
CA LEU A 10 4.19 22.71 -12.19
C LEU A 10 3.73 21.30 -12.59
N PHE A 11 3.89 20.90 -13.86
CA PHE A 11 3.34 19.61 -14.33
C PHE A 11 4.34 18.44 -14.33
N PHE A 12 5.62 18.66 -14.02
CA PHE A 12 6.65 17.62 -14.13
C PHE A 12 6.94 16.80 -12.85
N MET A 13 6.40 17.15 -11.68
CA MET A 13 6.71 16.43 -10.43
C MET A 13 5.91 15.14 -10.21
N ASN A 14 4.85 14.86 -11.00
CA ASN A 14 3.99 13.69 -10.75
C ASN A 14 4.40 12.43 -11.52
N VAL A 15 5.26 12.53 -12.54
CA VAL A 15 5.61 11.39 -13.41
C VAL A 15 6.64 10.47 -12.74
N THR A 16 7.52 11.01 -11.91
CA THR A 16 8.59 10.25 -11.23
C THR A 16 8.07 9.25 -10.20
N ASN A 17 6.98 9.59 -9.48
CA ASN A 17 6.42 8.73 -8.45
C ASN A 17 5.74 7.48 -9.00
N ALA A 18 5.04 7.56 -10.13
CA ALA A 18 4.33 6.41 -10.70
C ALA A 18 5.29 5.30 -11.16
N GLN A 19 6.45 5.67 -11.71
CA GLN A 19 7.44 4.71 -12.17
C GLN A 19 8.17 4.02 -11.00
N ASN A 20 8.31 4.72 -9.85
CA ASN A 20 8.92 4.18 -8.63
C ASN A 20 8.05 3.06 -8.00
N LEU A 21 6.72 3.21 -8.04
CA LEU A 21 5.80 2.25 -7.40
C LEU A 21 5.69 0.89 -8.10
N LYS A 22 6.02 0.80 -9.38
CA LYS A 22 5.90 -0.45 -10.16
C LYS A 22 6.71 -1.60 -9.58
N ASP A 23 7.91 -1.32 -9.09
CA ASP A 23 8.77 -2.32 -8.46
C ASP A 23 8.14 -2.86 -7.17
N TYR A 24 7.58 -1.97 -6.34
CA TYR A 24 6.91 -2.35 -5.10
C TYR A 24 5.68 -3.21 -5.37
N ARG A 25 4.86 -2.86 -6.38
CA ARG A 25 3.70 -3.66 -6.77
C ARG A 25 4.11 -5.05 -7.29
N THR A 26 5.22 -5.14 -8.01
CA THR A 26 5.77 -6.43 -8.46
C THR A 26 6.21 -7.30 -7.29
N LEU A 27 6.89 -6.71 -6.30
CA LEU A 27 7.25 -7.40 -5.06
C LEU A 27 6.02 -7.79 -4.24
N LEU A 28 5.00 -6.92 -4.18
CA LEU A 28 3.75 -7.19 -3.48
C LEU A 28 2.99 -8.38 -4.09
N GLN A 29 2.91 -8.46 -5.42
CA GLN A 29 2.28 -9.60 -6.12
C GLN A 29 2.98 -10.94 -5.85
N LYS A 30 4.30 -10.92 -5.68
CA LYS A 30 5.11 -12.12 -5.44
C LYS A 30 5.22 -12.48 -3.96
N GLY A 31 5.20 -11.48 -3.08
CA GLY A 31 5.58 -11.60 -1.67
C GLY A 31 4.71 -12.56 -0.87
N GLU A 32 3.44 -12.72 -1.25
CA GLU A 32 2.55 -13.68 -0.57
C GLU A 32 3.05 -15.12 -0.68
N ASN A 33 3.63 -15.50 -1.83
CA ASN A 33 4.07 -16.87 -2.13
C ASN A 33 5.59 -17.02 -2.14
N SER A 34 6.35 -15.96 -1.85
CA SER A 34 7.81 -15.98 -1.85
C SER A 34 8.36 -15.20 -0.66
N GLU A 35 8.96 -15.92 0.29
CA GLU A 35 9.61 -15.30 1.47
C GLU A 35 10.70 -14.31 1.04
N VAL A 36 11.45 -14.63 -0.02
CA VAL A 36 12.50 -13.74 -0.56
C VAL A 36 11.87 -12.43 -1.07
N ALA A 37 10.78 -12.50 -1.81
CA ALA A 37 10.07 -11.29 -2.27
C ALA A 37 9.46 -10.49 -1.11
N ALA A 38 8.94 -11.15 -0.09
CA ALA A 38 8.44 -10.48 1.12
C ALA A 38 9.57 -9.73 1.87
N LYS A 39 10.75 -10.34 2.02
CA LYS A 39 11.92 -9.69 2.63
C LYS A 39 12.41 -8.50 1.81
N MET A 40 12.51 -8.65 0.48
CA MET A 40 12.88 -7.54 -0.41
C MET A 40 11.88 -6.39 -0.35
N LEU A 41 10.58 -6.69 -0.25
CA LEU A 41 9.54 -5.68 -0.06
C LEU A 41 9.75 -4.91 1.25
N ILE A 42 9.98 -5.62 2.37
CA ILE A 42 10.27 -5.00 3.66
C ILE A 42 11.49 -4.07 3.56
N GLU A 43 12.60 -4.57 3.03
CA GLU A 43 13.86 -3.83 2.96
C GLU A 43 13.71 -2.57 2.10
N LYS A 44 13.25 -2.72 0.85
CA LYS A 44 13.10 -1.61 -0.09
C LYS A 44 12.14 -0.55 0.47
N SER A 45 11.00 -0.98 1.01
CA SER A 45 9.99 -0.07 1.58
C SER A 45 10.46 0.61 2.86
N SER A 46 11.23 -0.08 3.71
CA SER A 46 11.82 0.50 4.91
C SER A 46 12.82 1.59 4.55
N SER A 47 13.71 1.35 3.58
CA SER A 47 14.68 2.35 3.12
C SER A 47 13.99 3.57 2.53
N ALA A 48 13.03 3.37 1.62
CA ALA A 48 12.28 4.48 1.02
C ALA A 48 11.45 5.27 2.05
N PHE A 49 10.82 4.59 3.01
CA PHE A 49 10.12 5.28 4.09
C PHE A 49 11.08 6.10 4.98
N ASN A 50 12.29 5.59 5.22
CA ASN A 50 13.28 6.30 6.03
C ASN A 50 13.76 7.59 5.35
N GLU A 51 13.92 7.58 4.03
CA GLU A 51 14.35 8.72 3.23
C GLU A 51 13.23 9.75 3.01
N THR A 52 12.03 9.28 2.65
CA THR A 52 10.96 10.16 2.16
C THR A 52 9.90 10.49 3.21
N LYS A 53 9.75 9.62 4.23
CA LYS A 53 8.64 9.64 5.20
C LYS A 53 7.25 9.52 4.56
N GLU A 54 7.14 9.12 3.29
CA GLU A 54 5.84 9.00 2.63
C GLU A 54 5.06 7.76 3.15
N PRO A 55 3.80 7.94 3.61
CA PRO A 55 3.02 6.84 4.20
C PRO A 55 2.80 5.63 3.29
N ILE A 56 2.85 5.81 1.98
CA ILE A 56 2.69 4.72 1.00
C ILE A 56 3.76 3.63 1.17
N TYR A 57 5.02 4.02 1.42
CA TYR A 57 6.10 3.05 1.67
C TYR A 57 5.91 2.32 2.99
N ALA A 58 5.38 2.99 4.03
CA ALA A 58 4.97 2.31 5.25
C ALA A 58 3.85 1.28 4.99
N GLY A 59 2.91 1.58 4.07
CA GLY A 59 1.90 0.63 3.63
C GLY A 59 2.50 -0.63 2.98
N PHE A 60 3.45 -0.47 2.05
CA PHE A 60 4.15 -1.61 1.45
C PHE A 60 4.97 -2.42 2.46
N LEU A 61 5.68 -1.73 3.37
CA LEU A 61 6.39 -2.34 4.48
C LEU A 61 5.46 -3.20 5.34
N ALA A 62 4.28 -2.69 5.67
CA ALA A 62 3.28 -3.41 6.44
C ALA A 62 2.82 -4.70 5.74
N VAL A 63 2.52 -4.62 4.43
CA VAL A 63 2.17 -5.81 3.62
C VAL A 63 3.29 -6.85 3.63
N GLY A 64 4.55 -6.42 3.48
CA GLY A 64 5.70 -7.31 3.59
C GLY A 64 5.75 -8.03 4.94
N LYS A 65 5.47 -7.34 6.05
CA LYS A 65 5.39 -7.95 7.38
C LYS A 65 4.25 -8.95 7.49
N PHE A 66 3.06 -8.65 6.94
CA PHE A 66 1.96 -9.62 6.90
C PHE A 66 2.33 -10.88 6.10
N PHE A 67 3.07 -10.75 5.00
CA PHE A 67 3.58 -11.90 4.26
C PHE A 67 4.61 -12.70 5.08
N MET A 68 5.52 -12.04 5.79
CA MET A 68 6.44 -12.73 6.69
C MET A 68 5.71 -13.51 7.79
N ALA A 69 4.57 -13.02 8.28
CA ALA A 69 3.73 -13.78 9.22
C ALA A 69 3.17 -15.08 8.61
N LYS A 70 2.99 -15.17 7.28
CA LYS A 70 2.63 -16.41 6.58
C LYS A 70 3.83 -17.35 6.42
N HIS A 71 5.02 -16.81 6.14
CA HIS A 71 6.22 -17.60 5.80
C HIS A 71 6.94 -18.20 7.02
N VAL A 72 7.03 -17.48 8.13
CA VAL A 72 7.82 -17.99 9.28
C VAL A 72 7.13 -19.14 9.99
N PHE A 73 7.86 -20.16 10.43
CA PHE A 73 7.28 -21.32 11.12
C PHE A 73 6.87 -21.02 12.58
N ASN A 74 7.68 -20.24 13.30
CA ASN A 74 7.51 -20.00 14.73
C ASN A 74 6.26 -19.13 15.04
N PRO A 75 5.28 -19.61 15.83
CA PRO A 75 4.05 -18.89 16.13
C PRO A 75 4.25 -17.51 16.79
N LEU A 76 5.24 -17.37 17.67
CA LEU A 76 5.56 -16.09 18.32
C LEU A 76 6.07 -15.08 17.28
N LYS A 77 6.92 -15.53 16.35
CA LYS A 77 7.40 -14.69 15.25
C LYS A 77 6.26 -14.33 14.30
N LYS A 78 5.36 -15.27 13.97
CA LYS A 78 4.16 -14.98 13.16
C LYS A 78 3.35 -13.84 13.79
N MET A 79 3.10 -13.94 15.10
CA MET A 79 2.33 -12.94 15.83
C MET A 79 3.06 -11.59 15.91
N SER A 80 4.39 -11.59 16.08
CA SER A 80 5.19 -10.36 16.05
C SER A 80 5.05 -9.65 14.70
N TYR A 81 5.30 -10.37 13.60
CA TYR A 81 5.18 -9.81 12.25
C TYR A 81 3.77 -9.30 11.95
N PHE A 82 2.75 -10.05 12.37
CA PHE A 82 1.36 -9.63 12.21
C PHE A 82 1.06 -8.33 12.97
N ASN A 83 1.43 -8.26 14.26
CA ASN A 83 1.17 -7.08 15.09
C ASN A 83 1.93 -5.84 14.62
N GLU A 84 3.18 -6.03 14.18
CA GLU A 84 3.96 -4.96 13.58
C GLU A 84 3.36 -4.50 12.26
N GLY A 85 2.95 -5.42 11.38
CA GLY A 85 2.27 -5.11 10.13
C GLY A 85 1.00 -4.32 10.37
N LYS A 86 0.16 -4.75 11.32
CA LYS A 86 -1.07 -4.05 11.73
C LYS A 86 -0.78 -2.63 12.20
N LYS A 87 0.14 -2.47 13.15
CA LYS A 87 0.55 -1.15 13.66
C LYS A 87 1.06 -0.24 12.53
N THR A 88 1.91 -0.76 11.65
CA THR A 88 2.48 0.02 10.54
C THR A 88 1.40 0.40 9.51
N MET A 89 0.50 -0.51 9.15
CA MET A 89 -0.59 -0.23 8.20
C MET A 89 -1.55 0.83 8.74
N ASP A 90 -1.96 0.68 10.01
CA ASP A 90 -2.90 1.61 10.64
C ASP A 90 -2.28 3.01 10.77
N ALA A 91 -0.97 3.10 11.06
CA ALA A 91 -0.23 4.35 11.04
C ALA A 91 -0.12 4.95 9.62
N ALA A 92 0.09 4.14 8.60
CA ALA A 92 0.15 4.59 7.21
C ALA A 92 -1.19 5.19 6.77
N VAL A 93 -2.31 4.51 7.04
CA VAL A 93 -3.65 5.04 6.75
C VAL A 93 -3.95 6.29 7.56
N LYS A 94 -3.57 6.35 8.83
CA LYS A 94 -3.78 7.55 9.65
C LYS A 94 -3.03 8.77 9.09
N SER A 95 -1.82 8.57 8.58
CA SER A 95 -0.97 9.64 8.04
C SER A 95 -1.42 10.13 6.67
N ASP A 96 -1.93 9.26 5.80
CA ASP A 96 -2.52 9.64 4.51
C ASP A 96 -3.84 8.89 4.26
N PRO A 97 -4.95 9.34 4.90
CA PRO A 97 -6.22 8.61 4.91
C PRO A 97 -6.93 8.58 3.56
N LYS A 98 -6.52 9.45 2.61
CA LYS A 98 -7.09 9.55 1.27
C LYS A 98 -6.25 8.81 0.21
N ASN A 99 -5.17 8.15 0.59
CA ASN A 99 -4.33 7.42 -0.33
C ASN A 99 -5.01 6.14 -0.83
N LEU A 100 -5.38 6.08 -2.11
CA LEU A 100 -6.05 4.92 -2.68
C LEU A 100 -5.21 3.62 -2.57
N GLU A 101 -3.89 3.69 -2.76
CA GLU A 101 -3.02 2.51 -2.68
C GLU A 101 -2.99 1.94 -1.26
N VAL A 102 -2.79 2.80 -0.26
CA VAL A 102 -2.70 2.36 1.14
C VAL A 102 -4.03 1.77 1.62
N ARG A 103 -5.15 2.40 1.23
CA ARG A 103 -6.50 1.91 1.55
C ARG A 103 -6.80 0.57 0.88
N LEU A 104 -6.36 0.39 -0.37
CA LEU A 104 -6.46 -0.89 -1.07
C LEU A 104 -5.62 -1.98 -0.39
N MET A 105 -4.38 -1.67 -0.02
CA MET A 105 -3.51 -2.62 0.71
C MET A 105 -4.12 -3.05 2.04
N ARG A 106 -4.70 -2.10 2.81
CA ARG A 106 -5.39 -2.42 4.06
C ARG A 106 -6.62 -3.30 3.82
N LEU A 107 -7.44 -2.98 2.82
CA LEU A 107 -8.61 -3.80 2.46
C LEU A 107 -8.22 -5.24 2.16
N ILE A 108 -7.30 -5.44 1.21
CA ILE A 108 -6.84 -6.78 0.80
C ILE A 108 -6.30 -7.57 1.99
N THR A 109 -5.51 -6.91 2.82
CA THR A 109 -4.94 -7.53 4.02
C THR A 109 -6.05 -7.98 4.97
N GLN A 110 -6.97 -7.08 5.35
CA GLN A 110 -8.05 -7.38 6.30
C GLN A 110 -8.94 -8.52 5.81
N GLU A 111 -9.19 -8.62 4.50
CA GLU A 111 -10.01 -9.70 3.92
C GLU A 111 -9.27 -11.05 3.87
N SER A 112 -7.95 -11.04 3.82
CA SER A 112 -7.12 -12.25 3.80
C SER A 112 -6.75 -12.79 5.18
N VAL A 113 -6.88 -11.97 6.23
CA VAL A 113 -6.50 -12.32 7.60
C VAL A 113 -7.63 -13.10 8.28
N PRO A 114 -7.33 -14.20 9.01
CA PRO A 114 -8.32 -14.92 9.79
C PRO A 114 -9.05 -14.01 10.80
N LYS A 115 -10.38 -14.08 10.83
CA LYS A 115 -11.23 -13.25 11.73
C LYS A 115 -10.82 -13.32 13.21
N LEU A 116 -10.29 -14.47 13.66
CA LEU A 116 -9.79 -14.65 15.02
C LEU A 116 -8.71 -13.62 15.41
N LEU A 117 -7.93 -13.10 14.46
CA LEU A 117 -6.88 -12.11 14.71
C LEU A 117 -7.41 -10.67 14.81
N GLY A 118 -8.70 -10.43 14.62
CA GLY A 118 -9.33 -9.15 14.92
C GLY A 118 -8.82 -7.98 14.08
N TYR A 119 -8.53 -8.21 12.79
CA TYR A 119 -8.15 -7.16 11.83
C TYR A 119 -9.09 -7.15 10.62
N TYR A 120 -10.31 -6.66 10.82
CA TYR A 120 -11.40 -6.67 9.83
C TYR A 120 -12.36 -5.48 9.96
N GLN A 121 -12.13 -4.57 10.91
CA GLN A 121 -13.08 -3.55 11.32
C GLN A 121 -13.27 -2.44 10.27
N ASN A 122 -12.31 -2.26 9.36
CA ASN A 122 -12.33 -1.18 8.37
C ASN A 122 -12.64 -1.65 6.95
N ILE A 123 -13.06 -2.91 6.75
CA ILE A 123 -13.34 -3.47 5.42
C ILE A 123 -14.39 -2.64 4.66
N GLU A 124 -15.55 -2.40 5.28
CA GLU A 124 -16.65 -1.63 4.64
C GLU A 124 -16.27 -0.17 4.39
N GLU A 125 -15.50 0.42 5.30
CA GLU A 125 -14.97 1.78 5.16
C GLU A 125 -14.06 1.88 3.94
N ASP A 126 -13.12 0.94 3.78
CA ASP A 126 -12.18 0.91 2.66
C ASP A 126 -12.88 0.61 1.34
N ARG A 127 -13.78 -0.37 1.29
CA ARG A 127 -14.58 -0.68 0.09
C ARG A 127 -15.38 0.53 -0.38
N THR A 128 -16.05 1.22 0.54
CA THR A 128 -16.84 2.42 0.25
C THR A 128 -15.95 3.56 -0.26
N PHE A 129 -14.84 3.82 0.43
CA PHE A 129 -13.89 4.85 0.05
C PHE A 129 -13.33 4.60 -1.36
N LEU A 130 -12.84 3.39 -1.63
CA LEU A 130 -12.24 3.03 -2.91
C LEU A 130 -13.27 3.09 -4.05
N THR A 131 -14.47 2.53 -3.86
CA THR A 131 -15.55 2.58 -4.87
C THR A 131 -15.90 4.01 -5.28
N ARG A 132 -15.95 4.94 -4.31
CA ARG A 132 -16.29 6.35 -4.58
C ARG A 132 -15.15 7.12 -5.25
N ASN A 133 -13.90 6.78 -4.97
CA ASN A 133 -12.76 7.64 -5.29
C ASN A 133 -11.79 7.08 -6.33
N TYR A 134 -11.87 5.80 -6.70
CA TYR A 134 -10.86 5.18 -7.58
C TYR A 134 -10.67 5.94 -8.91
N LYS A 135 -11.76 6.46 -9.50
CA LYS A 135 -11.73 7.23 -10.76
C LYS A 135 -10.84 8.48 -10.69
N ASN A 136 -10.62 9.02 -9.49
CA ASN A 136 -9.84 10.23 -9.25
C ASN A 136 -8.33 9.99 -9.29
N SER A 137 -7.87 8.74 -9.24
CA SER A 137 -6.44 8.44 -9.35
C SER A 137 -5.91 8.82 -10.73
N ALA A 138 -4.74 9.45 -10.81
CA ALA A 138 -4.03 9.64 -12.07
C ALA A 138 -3.39 8.33 -12.58
N ASP A 139 -3.10 7.40 -11.67
CA ASP A 139 -2.49 6.11 -11.95
C ASP A 139 -3.50 5.13 -12.57
N LYS A 140 -3.29 4.80 -13.85
CA LYS A 140 -4.16 3.90 -14.63
C LYS A 140 -4.07 2.45 -14.16
N ASP A 141 -2.91 2.00 -13.69
CA ASP A 141 -2.70 0.64 -13.23
C ASP A 141 -3.45 0.45 -11.91
N LEU A 142 -3.32 1.41 -10.98
CA LEU A 142 -4.07 1.39 -9.73
C LEU A 142 -5.58 1.44 -9.97
N LYS A 143 -6.05 2.28 -10.89
CA LYS A 143 -7.48 2.33 -11.28
C LYS A 143 -7.98 0.97 -11.75
N THR A 144 -7.23 0.34 -12.63
CA THR A 144 -7.56 -0.97 -13.19
C THR A 144 -7.58 -2.03 -12.09
N TYR A 145 -6.57 -2.02 -11.21
CA TYR A 145 -6.49 -2.94 -10.09
C TYR A 145 -7.68 -2.79 -9.15
N ILE A 146 -8.00 -1.56 -8.70
CA ILE A 146 -9.14 -1.31 -7.81
C ILE A 146 -10.44 -1.78 -8.46
N LYS A 147 -10.64 -1.44 -9.74
CA LYS A 147 -11.84 -1.85 -10.48
C LYS A 147 -11.97 -3.38 -10.53
N ALA A 148 -10.90 -4.09 -10.87
CA ALA A 148 -10.89 -5.54 -10.94
C ALA A 148 -11.13 -6.17 -9.55
N TYR A 149 -10.45 -5.67 -8.52
CA TYR A 149 -10.55 -6.20 -7.16
C TYR A 149 -11.95 -6.00 -6.55
N LEU A 150 -12.55 -4.82 -6.76
CA LEU A 150 -13.88 -4.49 -6.27
C LEU A 150 -15.03 -5.00 -7.17
N LYS A 151 -14.71 -5.58 -8.34
CA LYS A 151 -15.68 -6.05 -9.35
C LYS A 151 -16.63 -4.94 -9.83
N LEU A 152 -16.06 -3.77 -10.14
CA LEU A 152 -16.75 -2.58 -10.65
C LEU A 152 -16.70 -2.44 -12.19
#